data_AF-A0A286E1E6-F1
#
_entry.id   AF-A0A286E1E6-F1
#
_cell.length_a   1.000
_cell.length_b   1.000
_cell.length_c   1.000
_cell.angle_alpha   90.00
_cell.angle_beta   90.00
_cell.angle_gamma   90.00
#
_symmetry.space_group_name_H-M   'P 1'
#
loop_
_entity.id
_entity.type
_entity.pdbx_description
1 polymer ?
#
loop_
_entity_poly.entity_id
_entity_poly.type
_entity_poly.pdbx_seq_one_letter_code
_entity_poly.pdbx_strand_id
1 'polypeptide(L)'
;MAIDQMDWHYGAADFPTNVPQENAGVHIGFFLAWAFERGMAGEIHTEEEPQAIEQLVKREITGVDFLVQYCDEKLWGEDFNQQGEAFALDYYENADSEFAQSFGNYLSDYNQVFAEYDDYAVPNDWVHFERIKPILDERFAQWQNLVQAA
;
A
#
# COMPACT_ATOMS: atom_id res chain seq x y z
N MET A 1 -5.41 13.84 -5.99
CA MET A 1 -5.39 12.79 -7.04
C MET A 1 -5.27 11.47 -6.31
N ALA A 2 -5.69 10.35 -6.88
CA ALA A 2 -5.37 9.05 -6.28
C ALA A 2 -3.86 8.84 -6.34
N ILE A 3 -3.29 8.30 -5.28
CA ILE A 3 -1.89 7.85 -5.19
C ILE A 3 -1.68 6.65 -6.14
N ASP A 4 -2.64 5.73 -6.16
CA ASP A 4 -2.64 4.57 -7.06
C ASP A 4 -4.08 4.09 -7.32
N GLN A 5 -4.31 3.39 -8.43
CA GLN A 5 -5.64 2.96 -8.87
C GLN A 5 -5.55 1.59 -9.55
N MET A 6 -6.35 0.62 -9.11
CA MET A 6 -6.34 -0.72 -9.71
C MET A 6 -6.72 -0.67 -11.21
N ASP A 7 -7.65 0.22 -11.58
CA ASP A 7 -8.16 0.35 -12.95
C ASP A 7 -7.11 0.81 -13.97
N TRP A 8 -6.10 1.55 -13.52
CA TRP A 8 -4.95 1.93 -14.34
C TRP A 8 -4.10 0.72 -14.70
N HIS A 9 -3.96 -0.22 -13.76
CA HIS A 9 -3.16 -1.44 -13.93
C HIS A 9 -3.92 -2.48 -14.75
N TYR A 10 -5.11 -2.92 -14.32
CA TYR A 10 -5.86 -3.94 -15.05
C TYR A 10 -6.46 -3.44 -16.38
N GLY A 11 -6.54 -2.12 -16.56
CA GLY A 11 -6.93 -1.48 -17.81
C GLY A 11 -5.78 -1.31 -18.81
N ALA A 12 -4.53 -1.57 -18.39
CA ALA A 12 -3.35 -1.46 -19.25
C ALA A 12 -3.36 -2.54 -20.35
N ALA A 13 -2.87 -2.17 -21.54
CA ALA A 13 -2.88 -3.07 -22.70
C ALA A 13 -1.99 -4.32 -22.52
N ASP A 14 -1.04 -4.25 -21.60
CA ASP A 14 -0.06 -5.26 -21.25
C ASP A 14 -0.36 -5.98 -19.93
N PHE A 15 -1.54 -5.76 -19.31
CA PHE A 15 -1.93 -6.52 -18.12
C PHE A 15 -1.99 -8.04 -18.42
N PRO A 16 -1.38 -8.89 -17.57
CA PRO A 16 -1.32 -10.33 -17.81
C PRO A 16 -2.70 -10.99 -17.90
N THR A 17 -2.94 -11.74 -18.97
CA THR A 17 -4.24 -12.42 -19.21
C THR A 17 -4.45 -13.68 -18.37
N ASN A 18 -3.40 -14.17 -17.71
CA ASN A 18 -3.41 -15.38 -16.87
C ASN A 18 -3.48 -15.06 -15.37
N VAL A 19 -3.69 -13.80 -15.00
CA VAL A 19 -3.77 -13.32 -13.62
C VAL A 19 -5.14 -12.65 -13.39
N PRO A 20 -5.80 -12.86 -12.24
CA PRO A 20 -7.05 -12.15 -11.91
C PRO A 20 -6.85 -10.63 -11.84
N GLN A 21 -7.87 -9.85 -12.16
CA GLN A 21 -7.78 -8.38 -12.13
C GLN A 21 -7.54 -7.85 -10.72
N GLU A 22 -8.02 -8.57 -9.70
CA GLU A 22 -7.83 -8.24 -8.28
C GLU A 22 -6.35 -8.18 -7.90
N ASN A 23 -5.48 -8.91 -8.61
CA ASN A 23 -4.04 -8.86 -8.37
C ASN A 23 -3.41 -7.50 -8.73
N ALA A 24 -4.07 -6.70 -9.56
CA ALA A 24 -3.71 -5.31 -9.81
C ALA A 24 -3.70 -4.45 -8.53
N GLY A 25 -4.41 -4.89 -7.48
CA GLY A 25 -4.48 -4.21 -6.20
C GLY A 25 -3.52 -4.75 -5.15
N VAL A 26 -2.75 -5.81 -5.38
CA VAL A 26 -1.99 -6.49 -4.31
C VAL A 26 -0.95 -5.59 -3.67
N HIS A 27 -0.15 -4.88 -4.47
CA HIS A 27 0.85 -3.95 -3.94
C HIS A 27 0.18 -2.78 -3.21
N ILE A 28 -0.95 -2.27 -3.71
CA ILE A 28 -1.75 -1.22 -3.05
C ILE A 28 -2.29 -1.71 -1.70
N GLY A 29 -2.93 -2.88 -1.70
CA GLY A 29 -3.55 -3.49 -0.54
C GLY A 29 -2.56 -3.85 0.56
N PHE A 30 -1.36 -4.32 0.21
CA PHE A 30 -0.30 -4.56 1.20
C PHE A 30 0.14 -3.27 1.89
N PHE A 31 0.31 -2.18 1.15
CA PHE A 31 0.67 -0.89 1.74
C PHE A 31 -0.43 -0.36 2.67
N LEU A 32 -1.69 -0.40 2.21
CA LEU A 32 -2.85 0.04 3.00
C LEU A 32 -3.02 -0.80 4.27
N ALA A 33 -2.95 -2.13 4.18
CA ALA A 33 -3.05 -3.02 5.33
C ALA A 33 -1.96 -2.75 6.38
N TRP A 34 -0.72 -2.53 5.93
CA TRP A 34 0.39 -2.21 6.81
C TRP A 34 0.18 -0.88 7.54
N ALA A 35 -0.25 0.16 6.82
CA ALA A 35 -0.49 1.48 7.40
C ALA A 35 -1.62 1.42 8.45
N PHE A 36 -2.67 0.66 8.16
CA PHE A 36 -3.83 0.52 9.05
C PHE A 36 -3.49 -0.31 10.30
N GLU A 37 -2.67 -1.37 10.18
CA GLU A 37 -2.09 -2.10 11.33
C GLU A 37 -1.29 -1.16 12.27
N ARG A 38 -0.77 -0.04 11.76
CA ARG A 38 -0.02 0.97 12.52
C ARG A 38 -0.87 2.16 13.01
N GLY A 39 -2.19 2.11 12.84
CA GLY A 39 -3.09 3.18 13.26
C GLY A 39 -3.00 4.43 12.39
N MET A 40 -2.63 4.28 11.12
CA MET A 40 -2.53 5.39 10.17
C MET A 40 -3.79 5.60 9.34
N ALA A 41 -4.89 4.89 9.63
CA ALA A 41 -6.15 5.09 8.93
C ALA A 41 -6.66 6.54 9.09
N GLY A 42 -7.18 7.10 8.01
CA GLY A 42 -7.77 8.44 7.95
C GLY A 42 -9.13 8.54 8.62
N GLU A 43 -9.59 9.78 8.83
CA GLU A 43 -10.86 10.06 9.52
C GLU A 43 -12.04 9.38 8.82
N ILE A 44 -12.06 9.37 7.48
CA ILE A 44 -13.11 8.71 6.68
C ILE A 44 -13.32 7.25 7.11
N HIS A 45 -12.24 6.48 7.30
CA HIS A 45 -12.36 5.08 7.70
C HIS A 45 -12.61 4.92 9.20
N THR A 46 -12.02 5.77 10.04
CA THR A 46 -12.19 5.64 11.49
C THR A 46 -13.57 6.09 11.98
N GLU A 47 -14.23 7.00 11.28
CA GLU A 47 -15.56 7.51 11.63
C GLU A 47 -16.68 6.74 10.93
N GLU A 48 -16.52 6.42 9.65
CA GLU A 48 -17.57 5.79 8.85
C GLU A 48 -17.51 4.26 8.93
N GLU A 49 -16.31 3.67 8.91
CA GLU A 49 -16.10 2.22 8.73
C GLU A 49 -15.16 1.55 9.77
N PRO A 50 -15.25 1.85 11.09
CA PRO A 50 -14.30 1.34 12.08
C PRO A 50 -14.29 -0.20 12.19
N GLN A 51 -15.41 -0.85 11.87
CA GLN A 51 -15.48 -2.32 11.86
C GLN A 51 -14.65 -2.93 10.72
N ALA A 52 -14.58 -2.27 9.56
CA ALA A 52 -13.76 -2.74 8.44
C ALA A 52 -12.27 -2.66 8.79
N ILE A 53 -11.84 -1.58 9.48
CA ILE A 53 -10.48 -1.48 10.02
C ILE A 53 -10.19 -2.63 10.98
N GLU A 54 -11.10 -2.93 11.91
CA GLU A 54 -10.91 -4.05 12.84
C GLU A 54 -10.77 -5.40 12.12
N GLN A 55 -11.60 -5.65 11.08
CA GLN A 55 -11.53 -6.87 10.27
C GLN A 55 -10.18 -6.98 9.56
N LEU A 56 -9.71 -5.88 8.95
CA LEU A 56 -8.43 -5.82 8.26
C LEU A 56 -7.26 -6.10 9.22
N VAL A 57 -7.24 -5.43 10.38
CA VAL A 57 -6.19 -5.61 11.41
C VAL A 57 -6.23 -7.02 12.01
N LYS A 58 -7.42 -7.62 12.16
CA LYS A 58 -7.58 -9.03 12.59
C LYS A 58 -7.35 -10.03 11.46
N ARG A 59 -7.05 -9.56 10.25
CA ARG A 59 -6.75 -10.36 9.06
C ARG A 59 -7.94 -11.17 8.54
N GLU A 60 -9.15 -10.70 8.82
CA GLU A 60 -10.42 -11.30 8.38
C GLU A 60 -10.76 -10.93 6.93
N ILE A 61 -10.29 -9.76 6.46
CA ILE A 61 -10.33 -9.30 5.06
C ILE A 61 -8.93 -8.85 4.65
N THR A 62 -8.54 -8.95 3.38
CA THR A 62 -7.22 -8.44 2.93
C THR A 62 -7.26 -6.94 2.64
N GLY A 63 -6.10 -6.33 2.44
CA GLY A 63 -6.04 -4.93 2.00
C GLY A 63 -6.67 -4.70 0.62
N VAL A 64 -6.64 -5.70 -0.27
CA VAL A 64 -7.35 -5.62 -1.56
C VAL A 64 -8.86 -5.66 -1.33
N ASP A 65 -9.35 -6.53 -0.45
CA ASP A 65 -10.78 -6.58 -0.09
C ASP A 65 -11.23 -5.22 0.47
N PHE A 66 -10.39 -4.58 1.30
CA PHE A 66 -10.67 -3.26 1.84
C PHE A 66 -10.72 -2.20 0.74
N LEU A 67 -9.70 -2.16 -0.13
CA LEU A 67 -9.57 -1.21 -1.22
C LEU A 67 -10.79 -1.27 -2.18
N VAL A 68 -11.23 -2.48 -2.52
CA VAL A 68 -12.38 -2.72 -3.42
C VAL A 68 -13.69 -2.30 -2.76
N GLN A 69 -13.88 -2.58 -1.47
CA GLN A 69 -15.17 -2.34 -0.79
C GLN A 69 -15.34 -0.91 -0.26
N TYR A 70 -14.24 -0.26 0.13
CA TYR A 70 -14.29 0.99 0.90
C TYR A 70 -13.53 2.15 0.25
N CYS A 71 -12.77 1.92 -0.82
CA CYS A 71 -11.94 2.95 -1.45
C CYS A 71 -12.14 3.07 -2.97
N ASP A 72 -13.22 2.49 -3.52
CA ASP A 72 -13.52 2.49 -4.97
C ASP A 72 -12.34 2.00 -5.84
N GLU A 73 -11.60 0.99 -5.35
CA GLU A 73 -10.40 0.40 -5.99
C GLU A 73 -9.18 1.35 -6.11
N LYS A 74 -9.15 2.41 -5.29
CA LYS A 74 -8.17 3.50 -5.39
C LYS A 74 -7.57 3.82 -4.04
N LEU A 75 -6.28 4.17 -4.05
CA LEU A 75 -5.59 4.65 -2.87
C LEU A 75 -5.59 6.17 -2.88
N TRP A 76 -6.15 6.78 -1.85
CA TRP A 76 -6.26 8.22 -1.68
C TRP A 76 -5.41 8.69 -0.51
N GLY A 77 -5.00 9.97 -0.53
CA GLY A 77 -4.36 10.59 0.64
C GLY A 77 -5.27 10.56 1.87
N GLU A 78 -6.58 10.74 1.67
CA GLU A 78 -7.59 10.75 2.74
C GLU A 78 -7.87 9.37 3.36
N ASP A 79 -7.40 8.28 2.73
CA ASP A 79 -7.42 6.95 3.36
C ASP A 79 -6.51 6.90 4.59
N PHE A 80 -5.60 7.87 4.71
CA PHE A 80 -4.64 7.97 5.78
C PHE A 80 -4.87 9.20 6.66
N ASN A 81 -4.38 9.14 7.89
CA ASN A 81 -4.18 10.34 8.70
C ASN A 81 -2.96 11.13 8.20
N GLN A 82 -2.71 12.31 8.78
CA GLN A 82 -1.62 13.20 8.35
C GLN A 82 -0.24 12.51 8.28
N GLN A 83 0.08 11.61 9.21
CA GLN A 83 1.37 10.91 9.21
C GLN A 83 1.43 9.85 8.10
N GLY A 84 0.35 9.08 7.94
CA GLY A 84 0.27 8.06 6.90
C GLY A 84 0.30 8.68 5.50
N GLU A 85 -0.45 9.77 5.29
CA GLU A 85 -0.46 10.50 4.03
C GLU A 85 0.94 11.03 3.70
N ALA A 86 1.60 11.71 4.64
CA ALA A 86 2.95 12.23 4.42
C ALA A 86 3.97 11.14 4.05
N PHE A 87 3.90 9.98 4.72
CA PHE A 87 4.76 8.85 4.37
C PHE A 87 4.40 8.26 3.00
N ALA A 88 3.12 8.11 2.67
CA ALA A 88 2.68 7.62 1.37
C ALA A 88 3.13 8.55 0.23
N LEU A 89 3.05 9.87 0.41
CA LEU A 89 3.54 10.83 -0.58
C LEU A 89 5.05 10.69 -0.82
N ASP A 90 5.84 10.58 0.26
CA ASP A 90 7.31 10.51 0.14
C ASP A 90 7.84 9.16 -0.35
N TYR A 91 7.21 8.05 0.05
CA TYR A 91 7.73 6.70 -0.23
C TYR A 91 6.98 5.97 -1.35
N TYR A 92 5.68 6.21 -1.50
CA TYR A 92 4.85 5.56 -2.52
C TYR A 92 4.73 6.40 -3.79
N GLU A 93 4.21 7.63 -3.68
CA GLU A 93 3.82 8.44 -4.84
C GLU A 93 5.00 9.13 -5.52
N ASN A 94 5.83 9.84 -4.74
CA ASN A 94 6.87 10.71 -5.25
C ASN A 94 8.25 10.01 -5.28
N ALA A 95 8.56 9.37 -6.40
CA ALA A 95 9.87 8.74 -6.63
C ALA A 95 11.06 9.72 -6.58
N ASP A 96 10.81 11.03 -6.68
CA ASP A 96 11.82 12.09 -6.60
C ASP A 96 11.87 12.77 -5.22
N SER A 97 11.15 12.29 -4.20
CA SER A 97 11.23 12.84 -2.84
C SER A 97 12.64 12.69 -2.27
N GLU A 98 13.01 13.55 -1.30
CA GLU A 98 14.31 13.42 -0.62
C GLU A 98 14.47 12.04 0.03
N PHE A 99 13.37 11.49 0.55
CA PHE A 99 13.32 10.15 1.11
C PHE A 99 13.59 9.09 0.04
N ALA A 100 12.84 9.12 -1.08
CA ALA A 100 12.95 8.15 -2.15
C ALA A 100 14.34 8.16 -2.80
N GLN A 101 14.96 9.33 -2.95
CA GLN A 101 16.35 9.46 -3.44
C GLN A 101 17.39 8.85 -2.49
N SER A 102 17.11 8.87 -1.18
CA SER A 102 18.05 8.40 -0.15
C SER A 102 17.89 6.91 0.16
N PHE A 103 16.66 6.40 0.17
CA PHE A 103 16.33 5.07 0.68
C PHE A 103 15.63 4.16 -0.34
N GLY A 104 15.04 4.71 -1.41
CA GLY A 104 14.23 3.99 -2.38
C GLY A 104 12.73 4.25 -2.22
N ASN A 105 11.94 3.80 -3.20
CA ASN A 105 10.48 3.92 -3.23
C ASN A 105 9.80 2.55 -3.08
N TYR A 106 8.50 2.59 -2.76
CA TYR A 106 7.71 1.41 -2.44
C TYR A 106 7.69 0.37 -3.56
N LEU A 107 7.41 0.77 -4.80
CA LEU A 107 7.34 -0.18 -5.92
C LEU A 107 8.69 -0.87 -6.18
N SER A 108 9.80 -0.17 -5.99
CA SER A 108 11.14 -0.75 -6.15
C SER A 108 11.43 -1.80 -5.07
N ASP A 109 11.11 -1.50 -3.81
CA ASP A 109 11.24 -2.45 -2.70
C ASP A 109 10.29 -3.65 -2.86
N TYR A 110 9.04 -3.40 -3.25
CA TYR A 110 8.04 -4.44 -3.53
C TYR A 110 8.53 -5.40 -4.62
N ASN A 111 8.99 -4.87 -5.75
CA ASN A 111 9.52 -5.67 -6.86
C ASN A 111 10.78 -6.46 -6.45
N GLN A 112 11.61 -5.90 -5.57
CA GLN A 112 12.77 -6.62 -5.04
C GLN A 112 12.36 -7.77 -4.12
N VAL A 113 11.38 -7.55 -3.23
CA VAL A 113 10.88 -8.58 -2.30
C VAL A 113 10.24 -9.74 -3.04
N PHE A 114 9.58 -9.49 -4.16
CA PHE A 114 8.84 -10.48 -4.95
C PHE A 114 9.45 -10.74 -6.34
N ALA A 115 10.77 -10.59 -6.48
CA ALA A 115 11.47 -10.70 -7.76
C ALA A 115 11.33 -12.09 -8.43
N GLU A 116 10.85 -13.11 -7.71
CA GLU A 116 10.55 -14.43 -8.26
C GLU A 116 9.16 -14.56 -8.92
N TYR A 117 8.30 -13.55 -8.77
CA TYR A 117 6.98 -13.51 -9.38
C TYR A 117 7.01 -12.69 -10.67
N ASP A 118 6.25 -13.15 -11.66
CA ASP A 118 5.93 -12.33 -12.83
C ASP A 118 5.05 -11.13 -12.41
N ASP A 119 4.93 -10.13 -13.28
CA ASP A 119 4.12 -8.93 -13.02
C ASP A 119 2.70 -9.30 -12.58
N TYR A 120 2.24 -8.67 -11.50
CA TYR A 120 0.95 -8.92 -10.85
C TYR A 120 0.73 -10.38 -10.40
N ALA A 121 1.71 -11.29 -10.45
CA ALA A 121 1.51 -12.69 -10.06
C ALA A 121 1.67 -12.94 -8.54
N VAL A 122 1.96 -11.90 -7.75
CA VAL A 122 2.08 -12.01 -6.30
C VAL A 122 0.71 -12.35 -5.68
N PRO A 123 0.60 -13.43 -4.87
CA PRO A 123 -0.66 -13.81 -4.24
C PRO A 123 -1.15 -12.78 -3.22
N ASN A 124 -2.46 -12.48 -3.27
CA ASN A 124 -3.17 -11.68 -2.27
C ASN A 124 -3.41 -12.49 -0.99
N ASP A 125 -2.38 -12.66 -0.16
CA ASP A 125 -2.51 -13.34 1.13
C ASP A 125 -1.57 -12.77 2.20
N TRP A 126 -1.84 -13.17 3.45
CA TRP A 126 -1.06 -12.72 4.60
C TRP A 126 0.36 -13.30 4.64
N VAL A 127 0.63 -14.42 3.97
CA VAL A 127 1.99 -15.00 3.91
C VAL A 127 2.91 -14.08 3.10
N HIS A 128 2.41 -13.52 2.01
CA HIS A 128 3.16 -12.58 1.18
C HIS A 128 3.21 -11.18 1.81
N PHE A 129 2.12 -10.73 2.44
CA PHE A 129 2.14 -9.49 3.23
C PHE A 129 3.27 -9.50 4.29
N GLU A 130 3.46 -10.61 5.01
CA GLU A 130 4.52 -10.72 6.02
C GLU A 130 5.93 -10.60 5.44
N ARG A 131 6.13 -10.79 4.14
CA ARG A 131 7.43 -10.62 3.48
C ARG A 131 7.77 -9.15 3.25
N ILE A 132 6.78 -8.32 2.90
CA ILE A 132 6.99 -6.89 2.64
C ILE A 132 6.91 -6.04 3.91
N LYS A 133 6.13 -6.47 4.91
CA LYS A 133 6.00 -5.82 6.21
C LYS A 133 7.32 -5.36 6.85
N PRO A 134 8.38 -6.18 6.98
CA PRO A 134 9.63 -5.72 7.60
C PRO A 134 10.33 -4.62 6.80
N ILE A 135 10.18 -4.58 5.47
CA ILE A 135 10.74 -3.50 4.64
C ILE A 135 9.96 -2.21 4.87
N LEU A 136 8.63 -2.29 4.93
CA LEU A 136 7.78 -1.16 5.27
C LEU A 136 8.09 -0.59 6.67
N ASP A 137 8.28 -1.47 7.65
CA ASP A 137 8.69 -1.11 9.00
C ASP A 137 10.04 -0.37 9.03
N GLU A 138 11.02 -0.86 8.26
CA GLU A 138 12.34 -0.23 8.13
C GLU A 138 12.24 1.15 7.46
N ARG A 139 11.55 1.23 6.31
CA ARG A 139 11.41 2.47 5.53
C ARG A 139 10.66 3.54 6.31
N PHE A 140 9.63 3.16 7.04
CA PHE A 140 8.92 4.07 7.91
C PHE A 140 9.81 4.61 9.03
N ALA A 141 10.63 3.77 9.67
CA ALA A 141 11.58 4.24 10.67
C ALA A 141 12.65 5.17 10.08
N GLN A 142 13.15 4.87 8.88
CA GLN A 142 14.09 5.74 8.16
C GLN A 142 13.45 7.09 7.84
N TRP A 143 12.20 7.09 7.37
CA TRP A 143 11.45 8.30 7.05
C TRP A 143 11.23 9.15 8.31
N GLN A 144 10.81 8.54 9.42
CA GLN A 144 10.64 9.22 10.70
C GLN A 144 11.93 9.90 11.18
N ASN A 145 13.09 9.25 11.00
CA ASN A 145 14.38 9.84 11.36
C ASN A 145 14.76 11.01 10.43
N LEU A 146 14.47 10.90 9.13
CA LEU A 146 14.73 11.94 8.15
C LEU A 146 13.91 13.21 8.46
N VAL A 147 12.60 13.06 8.66
CA VAL A 147 11.70 14.21 8.92
C VAL A 147 11.92 14.85 10.29
N GLN A 148 12.48 14.13 11.26
CA GLN A 148 12.89 14.69 12.56
C GLN A 148 14.22 15.45 12.51
N ALA A 149 15.06 15.16 11.51
CA ALA A 149 16.36 15.79 11.33
C ALA A 149 16.33 17.05 10.45
N ALA A 150 15.23 17.27 9.74
CA ALA A 150 14.95 18.45 8.90
C ALA A 150 14.46 19.65 9.73
#